data_AF-O44454-F1
#
_entry.id   AF-O44454-F1
#
_cell.length_a   1.000
_cell.length_b   1.000
_cell.length_c   1.000
_cell.angle_alpha   90.00
_cell.angle_beta   90.00
_cell.angle_gamma   90.00
#
_symmetry.space_group_name_H-M   'P 1'
#
loop_
_entity.id
_entity.type
_entity.pdbx_description
1 polymer ?
#
loop_
_entity_poly.entity_id
_entity_poly.type
_entity_poly.pdbx_seq_one_letter_code
_entity_poly.pdbx_strand_id
1 'polypeptide(L)'
;MNSIVRNNTDSVEYFIIFNGSNLITGIIILIYFLLFPFYVYVNKANRKRDQAVLIYPFTKHFFKMTVVMSILYVIFIAGMLSGVLFLVRKSPYIAVSGLAIFFAIQALSLVTHVFNLLLSLLGIAKFILYFFPSQEKRVSSIQKSVYRRIWLLYVACSFEDAILYVWVLRENEMNIIKIGLLVFTNDMYIDICFAIHSNIDKCSEACKSRISTRKQSTKQLHLLCL
;
A
#
# COMPACT_ATOMS: atom_id res chain seq x y z
N MET A 1 -16.54 36.71 -22.36
CA MET A 1 -17.61 35.71 -22.12
C MET A 1 -17.09 34.28 -22.25
N ASN A 2 -16.46 33.91 -23.38
CA ASN A 2 -15.91 32.56 -23.58
C ASN A 2 -14.87 32.11 -22.52
N SER A 3 -14.03 33.02 -22.01
CA SER A 3 -13.06 32.70 -20.95
C SER A 3 -13.73 32.39 -19.60
N ILE A 4 -14.80 33.11 -19.25
CA ILE A 4 -15.54 32.89 -17.99
C ILE A 4 -16.30 31.56 -18.06
N VAL A 5 -16.95 31.27 -19.19
CA VAL A 5 -17.65 29.99 -19.39
C VAL A 5 -16.66 28.83 -19.33
N ARG A 6 -15.49 28.95 -19.99
CA ARG A 6 -14.43 27.92 -19.94
C ARG A 6 -13.88 27.72 -18.53
N ASN A 7 -13.60 28.81 -17.80
CA ASN A 7 -13.14 28.70 -16.41
C ASN A 7 -14.17 28.03 -15.50
N ASN A 8 -15.47 28.29 -15.71
CA ASN A 8 -16.53 27.65 -14.95
C ASN A 8 -16.66 26.16 -15.30
N THR A 9 -16.63 25.78 -16.58
CA THR A 9 -16.69 24.36 -16.97
C THR A 9 -15.51 23.57 -16.42
N ASP A 10 -14.30 24.12 -16.53
CA ASP A 10 -13.10 23.48 -15.98
C ASP A 10 -13.25 23.27 -14.46
N SER A 11 -13.72 24.30 -13.74
CA SER A 11 -13.91 24.20 -12.28
C SER A 11 -14.92 23.12 -11.87
N VAL A 12 -16.01 22.94 -12.62
CA VAL A 12 -17.03 21.93 -12.35
C VAL A 12 -16.49 20.53 -12.64
N GLU A 13 -15.76 20.34 -13.75
CA GLU A 13 -15.13 19.06 -14.08
C GLU A 13 -14.13 18.64 -12.99
N TYR A 14 -13.26 19.55 -12.53
CA TYR A 14 -12.33 19.28 -11.43
C TYR A 14 -13.07 18.93 -10.14
N PHE A 15 -14.16 19.64 -9.81
CA PHE A 15 -14.95 19.34 -8.62
C PHE A 15 -15.57 17.94 -8.69
N ILE A 16 -16.12 17.54 -9.85
CA ILE A 16 -16.68 16.20 -10.04
C ILE A 16 -15.59 15.13 -9.92
N ILE A 17 -14.45 15.31 -10.60
CA ILE A 17 -13.32 14.37 -10.55
C ILE A 17 -12.81 14.23 -9.11
N PHE A 18 -12.65 15.35 -8.40
CA PHE A 18 -12.16 15.37 -7.03
C PHE A 18 -13.12 14.67 -6.05
N ASN A 19 -14.42 14.94 -6.13
CA ASN A 19 -15.39 14.27 -5.27
C ASN A 19 -15.51 12.77 -5.60
N GLY A 20 -15.49 12.44 -6.90
CA GLY A 20 -15.50 11.05 -7.35
C GLY A 20 -14.28 10.26 -6.86
N SER A 21 -13.07 10.83 -6.98
CA SER A 21 -11.84 10.19 -6.50
C SER A 21 -11.85 10.02 -4.98
N ASN A 22 -12.32 11.02 -4.22
CA ASN A 22 -12.45 10.93 -2.76
C ASN A 22 -13.44 9.84 -2.34
N LEU A 23 -14.59 9.72 -3.01
CA LEU A 23 -15.58 8.69 -2.73
C LEU A 23 -15.00 7.28 -2.95
N ILE A 24 -14.39 7.05 -4.12
CA ILE A 24 -13.76 5.78 -4.47
C ILE A 24 -12.68 5.42 -3.44
N THR A 25 -11.86 6.40 -3.09
CA THR A 25 -10.79 6.22 -2.11
C THR A 25 -11.34 5.85 -0.73
N GLY A 26 -12.42 6.49 -0.28
CA GLY A 26 -13.11 6.14 0.97
C GLY A 26 -13.63 4.70 0.97
N ILE A 27 -14.25 4.25 -0.12
CA ILE A 27 -14.72 2.86 -0.28
C ILE A 27 -13.56 1.88 -0.17
N ILE A 28 -12.44 2.19 -0.83
CA ILE A 28 -11.25 1.35 -0.85
C ILE A 28 -10.59 1.28 0.53
N ILE A 29 -10.52 2.39 1.28
CA ILE A 29 -10.07 2.40 2.68
C ILE A 29 -10.96 1.50 3.56
N LEU A 30 -12.29 1.54 3.36
CA LEU A 30 -13.22 0.68 4.09
C LEU A 30 -12.97 -0.80 3.79
N ILE A 31 -12.78 -1.17 2.51
CA ILE A 31 -12.44 -2.54 2.10
C ILE A 31 -11.10 -2.96 2.73
N TYR A 32 -10.11 -2.08 2.75
CA TYR A 32 -8.81 -2.34 3.38
C TYR A 32 -8.97 -2.68 4.87
N PHE A 33 -9.71 -1.87 5.64
CA PHE A 33 -9.95 -2.15 7.06
C PHE A 33 -10.77 -3.42 7.28
N LEU A 34 -11.71 -3.73 6.39
CA LEU A 34 -12.47 -4.98 6.43
C LEU A 34 -11.58 -6.21 6.20
N LEU A 35 -10.62 -6.13 5.26
CA LEU A 35 -9.70 -7.22 4.93
C LEU A 35 -8.54 -7.37 5.94
N PHE A 36 -8.15 -6.28 6.61
CA PHE A 36 -7.04 -6.26 7.54
C PHE A 36 -7.10 -7.36 8.64
N PRO A 37 -8.21 -7.57 9.39
CA PRO A 37 -8.26 -8.63 10.39
C PRO A 37 -8.07 -10.03 9.78
N PHE A 38 -8.60 -10.29 8.59
CA PHE A 38 -8.41 -11.56 7.89
C PHE A 38 -6.95 -11.73 7.46
N TYR A 39 -6.31 -10.67 6.94
CA TYR A 39 -4.89 -10.69 6.63
C TYR A 39 -4.03 -11.00 7.85
N VAL A 40 -4.29 -10.34 8.98
CA VAL A 40 -3.59 -10.58 10.25
C VAL A 40 -3.79 -12.02 10.72
N TYR A 41 -5.02 -12.52 10.67
CA TYR A 41 -5.34 -13.89 11.04
C TYR A 41 -4.60 -14.91 10.16
N VAL A 42 -4.66 -14.75 8.83
CA VAL A 42 -4.00 -15.64 7.87
C VAL A 42 -2.47 -15.63 8.05
N ASN A 43 -1.87 -14.45 8.26
CA ASN A 43 -0.43 -14.35 8.48
C ASN A 43 -0.01 -15.02 9.79
N LYS A 44 -0.77 -14.83 10.88
CA LYS A 44 -0.51 -15.49 12.16
C LYS A 44 -0.69 -17.01 12.07
N ALA A 45 -1.77 -17.48 11.43
CA ALA A 45 -2.08 -18.90 11.31
C ALA A 45 -1.05 -19.68 10.49
N ASN A 46 -0.50 -19.06 9.44
CA ASN A 46 0.48 -19.70 8.55
C ASN A 46 1.94 -19.43 8.92
N ARG A 47 2.21 -18.65 9.98
CA ARG A 47 3.55 -18.18 10.33
C ARG A 47 4.61 -19.28 10.38
N LYS A 48 4.32 -20.43 10.99
CA LYS A 48 5.27 -21.55 11.12
C LYS A 48 5.67 -22.13 9.76
N ARG A 49 4.70 -22.29 8.87
CA ARG A 49 4.93 -22.80 7.51
C ARG A 49 5.70 -21.77 6.69
N ASP A 50 5.25 -20.52 6.72
CA ASP A 50 5.81 -19.46 5.89
C ASP A 50 7.26 -19.16 6.28
N GLN A 51 7.66 -19.38 7.54
CA GLN A 51 9.05 -19.28 8.01
C GLN A 51 10.05 -20.19 7.28
N ALA A 52 9.59 -21.30 6.71
CA ALA A 52 10.45 -22.21 5.96
C ALA A 52 10.64 -21.79 4.49
N VAL A 53 9.87 -20.81 3.99
CA VAL A 53 9.89 -20.39 2.59
C VAL A 53 10.95 -19.32 2.37
N LEU A 54 11.64 -19.37 1.23
CA LEU A 54 12.69 -18.42 0.86
C LEU A 54 12.24 -16.95 0.93
N ILE A 55 10.99 -16.65 0.56
CA ILE A 55 10.42 -15.28 0.54
C ILE A 55 9.97 -14.77 1.91
N TYR A 56 10.15 -15.55 2.98
CA TYR A 56 9.70 -15.18 4.33
C TYR A 56 10.15 -13.80 4.82
N PRO A 57 11.41 -13.37 4.63
CA PRO A 57 11.86 -12.06 5.11
C PRO A 57 11.03 -10.91 4.54
N PHE A 58 10.68 -10.97 3.26
CA PHE A 58 9.83 -9.97 2.61
C PHE A 58 8.39 -10.04 3.10
N THR A 59 7.80 -11.23 3.17
CA THR A 59 6.40 -11.36 3.64
C THR A 59 6.23 -10.93 5.09
N LYS A 60 7.25 -11.16 5.93
CA LYS A 60 7.33 -10.62 7.30
C LYS A 60 7.45 -9.09 7.31
N HIS A 61 8.27 -8.51 6.43
CA HIS A 61 8.37 -7.06 6.27
C HIS A 61 7.05 -6.45 5.83
N PHE A 62 6.42 -7.00 4.79
CA PHE A 62 5.11 -6.57 4.33
C PHE A 62 4.09 -6.63 5.45
N PHE A 63 4.04 -7.72 6.23
CA PHE A 63 3.13 -7.78 7.38
C PHE A 63 3.36 -6.63 8.38
N LYS A 64 4.61 -6.41 8.80
CA LYS A 64 4.96 -5.33 9.73
C LYS A 64 4.55 -3.96 9.17
N MET A 65 4.84 -3.71 7.90
CA MET A 65 4.53 -2.44 7.25
C MET A 65 3.04 -2.25 6.97
N THR A 66 2.28 -3.30 6.64
CA THR A 66 0.81 -3.21 6.54
C THR A 66 0.20 -2.80 7.89
N VAL A 67 0.71 -3.31 9.01
CA VAL A 67 0.26 -2.86 10.35
C VAL A 67 0.59 -1.38 10.57
N VAL A 68 1.78 -0.93 10.19
CA VAL A 68 2.17 0.48 10.25
C VAL A 68 1.24 1.34 9.38
N MET A 69 0.97 0.94 8.14
CA MET A 69 0.03 1.63 7.24
C MET A 69 -1.38 1.70 7.85
N SER A 70 -1.86 0.63 8.49
CA SER A 70 -3.16 0.66 9.18
C SER A 70 -3.19 1.72 10.27
N ILE A 71 -2.12 1.84 11.07
CA ILE A 71 -1.99 2.89 12.10
C ILE A 71 -1.95 4.28 11.45
N LEU A 72 -1.18 4.44 10.36
CA LEU A 72 -1.09 5.71 9.62
C LEU A 72 -2.44 6.12 9.03
N TYR A 73 -3.23 5.19 8.50
CA TYR A 73 -4.61 5.47 8.04
C TYR A 73 -5.50 5.92 9.19
N VAL A 74 -5.39 5.31 10.38
CA VAL A 74 -6.13 5.76 11.56
C VAL A 74 -5.71 7.19 11.95
N ILE A 75 -4.41 7.48 11.96
CA ILE A 75 -3.89 8.84 12.24
C ILE A 75 -4.40 9.83 11.17
N PHE A 76 -4.39 9.44 9.90
CA PHE A 76 -4.90 10.25 8.80
C PHE A 76 -6.39 10.57 8.97
N ILE A 77 -7.23 9.57 9.22
CA ILE A 77 -8.68 9.74 9.45
C ILE A 77 -8.94 10.60 10.70
N ALA A 78 -8.26 10.31 11.81
CA ALA A 78 -8.39 11.08 13.04
C ALA A 78 -7.93 12.53 12.84
N GLY A 79 -6.84 12.73 12.10
CA GLY A 79 -6.36 14.02 11.63
C GLY A 79 -7.44 14.76 10.87
N MET A 80 -8.00 14.17 9.81
CA MET A 80 -9.07 14.78 9.01
C MET A 80 -10.28 15.19 9.87
N LEU A 81 -10.77 14.30 10.73
CA LEU A 81 -11.89 14.59 11.63
C LEU A 81 -11.57 15.73 12.60
N SER A 82 -10.39 15.70 13.23
CA SER A 82 -9.94 16.76 14.14
C SER A 82 -9.75 18.09 13.42
N GLY A 83 -9.24 18.09 12.19
CA GLY A 83 -9.05 19.27 11.36
C GLY A 83 -10.37 19.95 11.03
N VAL A 84 -11.40 19.18 10.65
CA VAL A 84 -12.77 19.70 10.44
C VAL A 84 -13.31 20.32 11.73
N LEU A 85 -13.18 19.62 12.87
CA LEU A 85 -13.64 20.12 14.17
C LEU A 85 -12.93 21.42 14.59
N PHE A 86 -11.61 21.48 14.42
CA PHE A 86 -10.80 22.66 14.76
C PHE A 86 -11.07 23.82 13.81
N LEU A 87 -11.33 23.56 12.52
CA LEU A 87 -11.72 24.57 11.54
C LEU A 87 -13.06 25.21 11.91
N VAL A 88 -14.07 24.39 12.21
CA VAL A 88 -15.39 24.88 12.67
C VAL A 88 -15.27 25.70 13.95
N ARG A 89 -14.38 25.30 14.87
CA ARG A 89 -14.12 26.01 16.13
C ARG A 89 -13.13 27.17 16.02
N LYS A 90 -12.59 27.48 14.83
CA LYS A 90 -11.52 28.47 14.61
C LYS A 90 -10.36 28.31 15.61
N SER A 91 -10.03 27.07 15.93
CA SER A 91 -9.04 26.73 16.95
C SER A 91 -7.62 26.86 16.40
N PRO A 92 -6.62 27.29 17.20
CA PRO A 92 -5.22 27.32 16.75
C PRO A 92 -4.65 25.91 16.47
N TYR A 93 -5.31 24.84 16.91
CA TYR A 93 -4.86 23.46 16.69
C TYR A 93 -5.07 22.93 15.27
N ILE A 94 -5.63 23.74 14.34
CA ILE A 94 -5.74 23.38 12.92
C ILE A 94 -4.36 23.06 12.32
N ALA A 95 -3.33 23.83 12.68
CA ALA A 95 -1.97 23.60 12.19
C ALA A 95 -1.40 22.24 12.63
N VAL A 96 -1.68 21.83 13.88
CA VAL A 96 -1.26 20.53 14.41
C VAL A 96 -1.93 19.39 13.64
N SER A 97 -3.23 19.52 13.39
CA SER A 97 -3.97 18.56 12.57
C SER A 97 -3.42 18.49 11.14
N GLY A 98 -3.09 19.63 10.53
CA GLY A 98 -2.51 19.69 9.18
C GLY A 98 -1.15 19.00 9.10
N LEU A 99 -0.28 19.23 10.09
CA LEU A 99 1.02 18.55 10.19
C LEU A 99 0.87 17.05 10.37
N ALA A 100 -0.06 16.58 11.21
CA ALA A 100 -0.31 15.16 11.41
C ALA A 100 -0.78 14.48 10.10
N ILE A 101 -1.69 15.12 9.36
CA ILE A 101 -2.15 14.64 8.05
C ILE A 101 -0.97 14.61 7.07
N PHE A 102 -0.19 15.69 6.98
CA PHE A 102 0.96 15.77 6.10
C PHE A 102 1.97 14.65 6.36
N PHE A 103 2.39 14.43 7.61
CA PHE A 103 3.33 13.35 7.92
C PHE A 103 2.76 11.95 7.69
N ALA A 104 1.46 11.74 7.96
CA ALA A 104 0.81 10.46 7.69
C ALA A 104 0.78 10.14 6.19
N ILE A 105 0.43 11.14 5.37
CA ILE A 105 0.46 11.09 3.91
C ILE A 105 1.87 10.70 3.42
N GLN A 106 2.89 11.41 3.88
CA GLN A 106 4.27 11.18 3.45
C GLN A 106 4.76 9.78 3.82
N ALA A 107 4.44 9.33 5.03
CA ALA A 107 4.82 7.99 5.48
C ALA A 107 4.08 6.89 4.68
N LEU A 108 2.81 7.09 4.33
CA LEU A 108 2.04 6.15 3.51
C LEU A 108 2.63 6.02 2.11
N SER A 109 2.85 7.14 1.43
CA SER A 109 3.44 7.18 0.08
C SER A 109 4.81 6.51 0.05
N LEU A 110 5.69 6.84 1.01
CA LEU A 110 7.01 6.24 1.11
C LEU A 110 6.95 4.71 1.29
N VAL A 111 6.07 4.22 2.16
CA VAL A 111 5.90 2.77 2.37
C VAL A 111 5.43 2.10 1.07
N THR A 112 4.54 2.74 0.32
CA THR A 112 4.07 2.15 -0.94
C THR A 112 5.13 2.13 -2.02
N HIS A 113 5.91 3.19 -2.20
CA HIS A 113 7.00 3.20 -3.17
C HIS A 113 7.94 2.00 -2.94
N VAL A 114 8.30 1.76 -1.67
CA VAL A 114 9.10 0.59 -1.31
C VAL A 114 8.34 -0.73 -1.54
N PHE A 115 7.03 -0.80 -1.28
CA PHE A 115 6.23 -2.00 -1.58
C PHE A 115 6.24 -2.33 -3.08
N ASN A 116 6.04 -1.34 -3.95
CA ASN A 116 6.03 -1.52 -5.40
C ASN A 116 7.38 -2.05 -5.90
N LEU A 117 8.50 -1.51 -5.39
CA LEU A 117 9.84 -1.99 -5.71
C LEU A 117 10.09 -3.42 -5.20
N LEU A 118 9.61 -3.76 -4.01
CA LEU A 118 9.78 -5.11 -3.46
C LEU A 118 8.89 -6.14 -4.16
N LEU A 119 7.68 -5.76 -4.55
CA LEU A 119 6.76 -6.62 -5.29
C LEU A 119 7.28 -6.87 -6.70
N SER A 120 7.78 -5.85 -7.41
CA SER A 120 8.40 -6.03 -8.72
C SER A 120 9.61 -6.96 -8.63
N LEU A 121 10.47 -6.77 -7.62
CA LEU A 121 11.60 -7.66 -7.36
C LEU A 121 11.16 -9.10 -7.07
N LEU A 122 10.09 -9.29 -6.28
CA LEU A 122 9.53 -10.61 -6.01
C LEU A 122 8.92 -11.26 -7.26
N GLY A 123 8.26 -10.48 -8.12
CA GLY A 123 7.74 -10.94 -9.40
C GLY A 123 8.85 -11.42 -10.32
N ILE A 124 9.92 -10.62 -10.46
CA ILE A 124 11.13 -11.00 -11.22
C ILE A 124 11.77 -12.25 -10.63
N ALA A 125 11.89 -12.33 -9.29
CA ALA A 125 12.44 -13.51 -8.63
C ALA A 125 11.61 -14.78 -8.90
N LYS A 126 10.27 -14.69 -8.84
CA LYS A 126 9.37 -15.80 -9.18
C LYS A 126 9.51 -16.20 -10.64
N PHE A 127 9.58 -15.23 -11.55
CA PHE A 127 9.79 -15.47 -12.98
C PHE A 127 11.11 -16.22 -13.24
N ILE A 128 12.23 -15.75 -12.66
CA ILE A 128 13.53 -16.40 -12.81
C ILE A 128 13.51 -17.82 -12.24
N LEU A 129 12.91 -18.03 -11.07
CA LEU A 129 12.80 -19.37 -10.48
C LEU A 129 11.93 -20.32 -11.30
N TYR A 130 10.92 -19.80 -11.98
CA TYR A 130 10.03 -20.58 -12.86
C TYR A 130 10.76 -21.06 -14.12
N PHE A 131 11.46 -20.16 -14.83
CA PHE A 131 12.15 -20.50 -16.08
C PHE A 131 13.55 -21.11 -15.87
N PHE A 132 14.23 -20.75 -14.78
CA PHE A 132 15.61 -21.14 -14.49
C PHE A 132 15.76 -21.61 -13.04
N PRO A 133 15.25 -22.80 -12.69
CA PRO A 133 15.33 -23.32 -11.32
C PRO A 133 16.78 -23.48 -10.83
N SER A 134 17.75 -23.63 -11.74
CA SER A 134 19.19 -23.65 -11.39
C SER A 134 19.69 -22.36 -10.73
N GLN A 135 18.97 -21.25 -10.89
CA GLN A 135 19.32 -19.94 -10.32
C GLN A 135 18.81 -19.75 -8.88
N GLU A 136 18.19 -20.75 -8.25
CA GLU A 136 17.62 -20.62 -6.89
C GLU A 136 18.61 -20.06 -5.86
N LYS A 137 19.84 -20.58 -5.84
CA LYS A 137 20.88 -20.10 -4.93
C LYS A 137 21.24 -18.63 -5.16
N ARG A 138 21.28 -18.20 -6.43
CA ARG A 138 21.60 -16.81 -6.81
C ARG A 138 20.45 -15.88 -6.42
N VAL A 139 19.21 -16.25 -6.73
CA VAL A 139 18.01 -15.49 -6.35
C VAL A 139 17.93 -15.35 -4.83
N SER A 140 18.17 -16.43 -4.08
CA SER A 140 18.21 -16.42 -2.60
C SER A 140 19.26 -15.45 -2.05
N SER A 141 20.46 -15.43 -2.64
CA SER A 141 21.54 -14.53 -2.23
C SER A 141 21.17 -13.05 -2.47
N ILE A 142 20.64 -12.74 -3.66
CA ILE A 142 20.20 -11.38 -4.02
C ILE A 142 19.08 -10.92 -3.08
N GLN A 143 18.08 -11.77 -2.84
CA GLN A 143 16.98 -11.49 -1.94
C GLN A 143 17.43 -11.17 -0.52
N LYS A 144 18.37 -11.96 0.04
CA LYS A 144 18.99 -11.69 1.34
C LYS A 144 19.75 -10.36 1.36
N SER A 145 20.45 -10.04 0.28
CA SER A 145 21.19 -8.78 0.14
C SER A 145 20.25 -7.56 0.14
N VAL A 146 19.19 -7.60 -0.69
CA VAL A 146 18.17 -6.54 -0.75
C VAL A 146 17.49 -6.38 0.61
N TYR A 147 17.08 -7.48 1.24
CA TYR A 147 16.43 -7.43 2.56
C TYR A 147 17.34 -6.81 3.63
N ARG A 148 18.64 -7.16 3.65
CA ARG A 148 19.62 -6.57 4.57
C ARG A 148 19.77 -5.07 4.38
N ARG A 149 19.57 -4.58 3.15
CA ARG A 149 19.75 -3.17 2.76
C ARG A 149 18.42 -2.49 2.45
N ILE A 150 17.30 -2.98 2.99
CA ILE A 150 15.97 -2.44 2.71
C ILE A 150 15.84 -0.96 3.09
N TRP A 151 16.58 -0.51 4.10
CA TRP A 151 16.62 0.89 4.51
C TRP A 151 17.14 1.83 3.41
N LEU A 152 18.04 1.35 2.54
CA LEU A 152 18.52 2.14 1.39
C LEU A 152 17.40 2.40 0.38
N LEU A 153 16.46 1.46 0.23
CA LEU A 153 15.27 1.68 -0.61
C LEU A 153 14.40 2.79 -0.05
N TYR A 154 14.18 2.81 1.28
CA TYR A 154 13.45 3.91 1.92
C TYR A 154 14.14 5.25 1.72
N VAL A 155 15.47 5.32 1.86
CA VAL A 155 16.22 6.56 1.63
C VAL A 155 16.14 7.00 0.17
N ALA A 156 16.29 6.07 -0.78
CA ALA A 156 16.19 6.37 -2.20
C ALA A 156 14.80 6.91 -2.58
N CYS A 157 13.73 6.23 -2.16
CA CYS A 157 12.36 6.70 -2.41
C CYS A 157 12.10 8.05 -1.72
N SER A 158 12.59 8.27 -0.50
CA SER A 158 12.44 9.56 0.20
C SER A 158 13.13 10.70 -0.56
N PHE A 159 14.23 10.41 -1.24
CA PHE A 159 14.96 11.39 -2.05
C PHE A 159 14.21 11.72 -3.34
N GLU A 160 13.60 10.72 -4.00
CA GLU A 160 12.72 10.93 -5.16
C GLU A 160 11.54 11.83 -4.81
N ASP A 161 10.87 11.55 -3.68
CA ASP A 161 9.75 12.36 -3.19
C ASP A 161 10.21 13.80 -2.92
N ALA A 162 11.37 13.99 -2.26
CA ALA A 162 11.90 15.31 -1.96
C ALA A 162 12.21 16.14 -3.22
N ILE A 163 12.75 15.51 -4.28
CA ILE A 163 12.97 16.17 -5.57
C ILE A 163 11.65 16.62 -6.16
N LEU A 164 10.63 15.75 -6.15
CA LEU A 164 9.30 16.06 -6.66
C LEU A 164 8.70 17.24 -5.88
N TYR A 165 8.81 17.25 -4.55
CA TYR A 165 8.36 18.37 -3.73
C TYR A 165 9.07 19.69 -4.06
N VAL A 166 10.41 19.69 -4.22
CA VAL A 166 11.15 20.90 -4.58
C VAL A 166 10.76 21.39 -5.97
N TRP A 167 10.55 20.48 -6.92
CA TRP A 167 10.11 20.83 -8.26
C TRP A 167 8.70 21.44 -8.24
N VAL A 168 7.79 20.84 -7.48
CA VAL A 168 6.43 21.32 -7.27
C VAL A 168 6.39 22.67 -6.54
N LEU A 169 7.27 22.94 -5.57
CA LEU A 169 7.36 24.25 -4.91
C LEU A 169 7.90 25.36 -5.81
N ARG A 170 8.64 25.00 -6.86
CA ARG A 170 9.28 25.96 -7.78
C ARG A 170 8.32 26.49 -8.85
N GLU A 171 7.36 25.68 -9.27
CA GLU A 171 6.38 26.06 -10.28
C GLU A 171 5.27 26.92 -9.61
N ASN A 172 4.47 27.71 -10.37
CA ASN A 172 3.52 28.69 -9.81
C ASN A 172 2.20 28.12 -9.19
N GLU A 173 1.70 28.83 -8.16
CA GLU A 173 0.90 28.33 -7.03
C GLU A 173 -0.43 27.57 -7.30
N MET A 174 -1.22 27.91 -8.33
CA MET A 174 -2.63 27.44 -8.42
C MET A 174 -2.84 26.14 -9.21
N ASN A 175 -1.99 25.84 -10.19
CA ASN A 175 -2.06 24.55 -10.93
C ASN A 175 -1.44 23.41 -10.11
N ILE A 176 -0.55 23.76 -9.19
CA ILE A 176 0.24 22.83 -8.39
C ILE A 176 -0.54 22.18 -7.28
N ILE A 177 -1.35 22.93 -6.54
CA ILE A 177 -2.22 22.33 -5.52
C ILE A 177 -3.13 21.30 -6.20
N LYS A 178 -3.65 21.62 -7.40
CA LYS A 178 -4.48 20.70 -8.18
C LYS A 178 -3.72 19.46 -8.62
N ILE A 179 -2.56 19.62 -9.27
CA ILE A 179 -1.73 18.49 -9.75
C ILE A 179 -1.26 17.64 -8.57
N GLY A 180 -0.79 18.28 -7.49
CA GLY A 180 -0.35 17.61 -6.27
C GLY A 180 -1.46 16.78 -5.63
N LEU A 181 -2.67 17.32 -5.51
CA LEU A 181 -3.84 16.55 -5.03
C LEU A 181 -4.18 15.39 -5.96
N LEU A 182 -4.08 15.57 -7.28
CA LEU A 182 -4.43 14.55 -8.26
C LEU A 182 -3.40 13.40 -8.28
N VAL A 183 -2.11 13.73 -8.33
CA VAL A 183 -0.99 12.77 -8.18
C VAL A 183 -1.13 12.05 -6.85
N PHE A 184 -1.39 12.78 -5.76
CA PHE A 184 -1.55 12.19 -4.44
C PHE A 184 -2.75 11.24 -4.34
N THR A 185 -3.90 11.59 -4.91
CA THR A 185 -5.06 10.68 -4.94
C THR A 185 -4.80 9.43 -5.78
N ASN A 186 -4.04 9.55 -6.88
CA ASN A 186 -3.66 8.42 -7.71
C ASN A 186 -2.66 7.51 -6.98
N ASP A 187 -1.66 8.08 -6.31
CA ASP A 187 -0.71 7.31 -5.52
C ASP A 187 -1.44 6.59 -4.38
N MET A 188 -2.27 7.29 -3.60
CA MET A 188 -3.04 6.66 -2.53
C MET A 188 -4.01 5.58 -3.03
N TYR A 189 -4.56 5.73 -4.24
CA TYR A 189 -5.37 4.69 -4.89
C TYR A 189 -4.53 3.45 -5.22
N ILE A 190 -3.33 3.66 -5.77
CA ILE A 190 -2.37 2.60 -6.10
C ILE A 190 -1.94 1.88 -4.80
N ASP A 191 -1.59 2.62 -3.74
CA ASP A 191 -1.24 2.12 -2.41
C ASP A 191 -2.26 1.11 -1.88
N ILE A 192 -3.53 1.50 -1.86
CA ILE A 192 -4.56 0.67 -1.24
C ILE A 192 -4.94 -0.50 -2.16
N CYS A 193 -4.99 -0.29 -3.49
CA CYS A 193 -5.18 -1.38 -4.45
C CYS A 193 -4.10 -2.45 -4.27
N PHE A 194 -2.84 -2.05 -4.10
CA PHE A 194 -1.74 -2.98 -3.84
C PHE A 194 -1.87 -3.69 -2.49
N ALA A 195 -2.22 -2.96 -1.43
CA ALA A 195 -2.40 -3.55 -0.12
C ALA A 195 -3.57 -4.57 -0.11
N ILE A 196 -4.68 -4.26 -0.79
CA ILE A 196 -5.80 -5.17 -1.00
C ILE A 196 -5.36 -6.39 -1.81
N HIS A 197 -4.63 -6.20 -2.91
CA HIS A 197 -4.16 -7.30 -3.75
C HIS A 197 -3.26 -8.27 -2.97
N SER A 198 -2.29 -7.74 -2.21
CA SER A 198 -1.41 -8.53 -1.32
C SER A 198 -2.19 -9.30 -0.25
N ASN A 199 -3.24 -8.68 0.31
CA ASN A 199 -4.11 -9.34 1.28
C ASN A 199 -4.92 -10.48 0.65
N ILE A 200 -5.48 -10.25 -0.55
CA ILE A 200 -6.26 -11.24 -1.30
C ILE A 200 -5.37 -12.43 -1.70
N ASP A 201 -4.18 -12.17 -2.23
CA ASP A 201 -3.24 -13.23 -2.65
C ASP A 201 -2.86 -14.14 -1.49
N LYS A 202 -2.54 -13.58 -0.32
CA LYS A 202 -2.25 -14.39 0.87
C LYS A 202 -3.45 -15.20 1.35
N CYS A 203 -4.65 -14.60 1.33
CA CYS A 203 -5.89 -15.33 1.67
C CYS A 203 -6.15 -16.49 0.68
N SER A 204 -5.92 -16.26 -0.61
CA SER A 204 -6.07 -17.25 -1.68
C SER A 204 -5.06 -18.40 -1.54
N GLU A 205 -3.78 -18.11 -1.33
CA GLU A 205 -2.74 -19.12 -1.10
C GLU A 205 -3.02 -19.94 0.17
N ALA A 206 -3.47 -19.29 1.25
CA ALA A 206 -3.87 -19.98 2.47
C ALA A 206 -5.07 -20.92 2.24
N CYS A 207 -6.07 -20.49 1.47
CA CYS A 207 -7.21 -21.33 1.10
C CYS A 207 -6.79 -22.54 0.26
N LYS A 208 -6.01 -22.34 -0.81
CA LYS A 208 -5.49 -23.41 -1.68
C LYS A 208 -4.68 -24.44 -0.88
N SER A 209 -3.86 -23.99 0.05
CA SER A 209 -3.03 -24.88 0.88
C SER A 209 -3.83 -25.76 1.85
N ARG A 210 -4.98 -25.29 2.35
CA ARG A 210 -5.90 -26.10 3.19
C ARG A 210 -6.68 -27.11 2.38
N ILE A 211 -7.06 -26.75 1.15
CA ILE A 211 -7.77 -27.67 0.25
C ILE A 211 -6.83 -28.82 -0.16
N SER A 212 -5.56 -28.54 -0.46
CA SER A 212 -4.59 -29.59 -0.79
C SER A 212 -4.31 -30.53 0.40
N THR A 213 -4.13 -30.00 1.61
CA THR A 213 -3.97 -30.84 2.81
C THR A 213 -5.20 -31.68 3.10
N ARG A 214 -6.42 -31.13 2.97
CA ARG A 214 -7.65 -31.93 3.11
C ARG A 214 -7.73 -33.05 2.09
N LYS A 215 -7.46 -32.77 0.80
CA LYS A 215 -7.45 -33.81 -0.27
C LYS A 215 -6.43 -34.92 0.01
N GLN A 216 -5.27 -34.57 0.56
CA GLN A 216 -4.24 -35.55 0.90
C GLN A 216 -4.66 -36.41 2.11
N SER A 217 -5.31 -35.81 3.12
CA SER A 217 -5.88 -36.57 4.24
C SER A 217 -7.03 -37.49 3.82
N THR A 218 -7.92 -37.08 2.90
CA THR A 218 -8.99 -37.97 2.40
C THR A 218 -8.44 -39.12 1.56
N LYS A 219 -7.41 -38.88 0.75
CA LYS A 219 -6.72 -39.96 0.03
C LYS A 219 -6.07 -40.97 0.97
N GLN A 220 -5.42 -40.51 2.04
CA GLN A 220 -4.85 -41.41 3.05
C GLN A 220 -5.91 -42.19 3.82
N LEU A 221 -7.05 -41.55 4.16
CA LEU A 221 -8.16 -42.25 4.82
C LEU A 221 -8.75 -43.35 3.92
N HIS A 222 -8.92 -43.08 2.62
CA HIS A 222 -9.39 -44.10 1.66
C HIS A 222 -8.41 -45.26 1.50
N LEU A 223 -7.10 -45.01 1.60
CA LEU A 223 -6.07 -46.06 1.58
C LEU A 223 -6.02 -46.91 2.85
N LEU A 224 -6.51 -46.39 4.00
CA LEU A 224 -6.56 -47.13 5.27
C LEU A 224 -7.84 -47.98 5.42
N CYS A 225 -8.88 -47.70 4.65
CA CYS A 225 -10.14 -48.45 4.67
C CYS A 225 -10.22 -49.57 3.63
N LEU A 226 -9.21 -49.71 2.76
CA LEU A 226 -9.04 -50.82 1.81
C LEU A 226 -8.06 -51.84 2.37
#